data_AF-A0A843DVN1-F1
#
_entry.id   AF-A0A843DVN1-F1
#
_cell.length_a   1.000
_cell.length_b   1.000
_cell.length_c   1.000
_cell.angle_alpha   90.00
_cell.angle_beta   90.00
_cell.angle_gamma   90.00
#
_symmetry.space_group_name_H-M   'P 1'
#
loop_
_entity.id
_entity.type
_entity.pdbx_description
1 polymer ?
#
loop_
_entity_poly.entity_id
_entity_poly.type
_entity_poly.pdbx_seq_one_letter_code
_entity_poly.pdbx_strand_id
1 'polypeptide(L)' 'MRIKIVNTLDGGEITAEMEPGDSAGDVIVFAAQYWKKDRSAFIMRVGNRLIPESATLSEAGVTD' A
#
# COMPACT_ATOMS: atom_id res chain seq x y z
N MET A 1 6.65 9.38 6.36
CA MET A 1 5.69 9.98 5.42
C MET A 1 4.30 9.45 5.70
N ARG A 2 3.28 10.29 5.60
CA ARG A 2 1.88 9.92 5.87
C ARG A 2 1.20 9.59 4.55
N ILE A 3 0.85 8.31 4.38
CA ILE A 3 0.19 7.83 3.16
C ILE A 3 -1.27 7.50 3.41
N LYS A 4 -2.08 7.64 2.38
CA LYS A 4 -3.48 7.19 2.35
C LYS A 4 -3.60 5.94 1.49
N ILE A 5 -4.01 4.84 2.10
CA ILE A 5 -4.25 3.55 1.46
C ILE A 5 -5.76 3.42 1.25
N VAL A 6 -6.19 3.12 0.02
CA VAL A 6 -7.60 2.98 -0.33
C VAL A 6 -7.86 1.56 -0.82
N ASN A 7 -8.79 0.86 -0.16
CA ASN A 7 -9.33 -0.39 -0.66
C ASN A 7 -10.34 -0.09 -1.77
N THR A 8 -9.95 -0.41 -3.00
CA THR A 8 -10.79 -0.14 -4.18
C THR A 8 -12.05 -1.02 -4.27
N LEU A 9 -12.15 -2.09 -3.48
CA LEU A 9 -13.31 -2.98 -3.48
C LEU A 9 -14.52 -2.35 -2.79
N ASP A 10 -14.31 -1.69 -1.66
CA ASP A 10 -15.37 -1.20 -0.76
C ASP A 10 -15.23 0.29 -0.41
N GLY A 11 -14.17 0.96 -0.88
CA GLY A 11 -13.89 2.36 -0.62
C GLY A 11 -13.31 2.62 0.78
N GLY A 12 -12.96 1.59 1.56
CA GLY A 12 -12.34 1.75 2.87
C GLY A 12 -10.98 2.44 2.79
N GLU A 13 -10.70 3.34 3.73
CA GLU A 13 -9.48 4.16 3.73
C GLU A 13 -8.71 4.00 5.03
N ILE A 14 -7.38 3.99 4.94
CA ILE A 14 -6.48 3.97 6.10
C ILE A 14 -5.41 5.04 5.88
N THR A 15 -5.15 5.84 6.90
CA THR A 15 -3.99 6.72 6.95
C THR A 15 -2.91 6.04 7.79
N ALA A 16 -1.72 5.85 7.21
CA ALA A 16 -0.60 5.19 7.85
C ALA A 16 0.66 6.06 7.78
N GLU A 17 1.50 5.97 8.80
CA GLU A 17 2.85 6.52 8.76
C GLU A 17 3.81 5.41 8.33
N MET A 18 4.50 5.64 7.22
CA MET A 18 5.46 4.71 6.60
C MET A 18 6.75 5.44 6.22
N GLU A 19 7.83 4.71 6.01
CA GLU A 19 9.09 5.27 5.56
C GLU A 19 9.21 5.17 4.02
N PRO A 20 9.85 6.14 3.33
CA PRO A 20 10.03 6.06 1.88
C PRO A 20 10.77 4.81 1.39
N GLY A 21 11.56 4.19 2.27
CA GLY A 21 12.28 2.95 2.02
C GLY A 21 11.46 1.68 2.25
N ASP A 22 10.27 1.78 2.87
CA ASP A 22 9.36 0.64 3.02
C ASP A 22 8.94 0.14 1.65
N SER A 23 8.73 -1.17 1.54
CA SER A 23 8.32 -1.80 0.30
C SER A 23 6.81 -1.76 0.11
N ALA A 24 6.36 -1.86 -1.14
CA ALA A 24 4.95 -2.06 -1.45
C ALA A 24 4.39 -3.35 -0.78
N GLY A 25 5.23 -4.37 -0.59
CA GLY A 25 4.90 -5.57 0.16
C GLY A 25 4.57 -5.28 1.64
N ASP A 26 5.30 -4.37 2.28
CA ASP A 26 5.05 -3.97 3.67
C ASP A 26 3.70 -3.25 3.81
N VAL A 27 3.37 -2.38 2.84
CA VAL A 27 2.04 -1.75 2.76
C VAL A 27 0.93 -2.79 2.63
N ILE A 28 1.12 -3.78 1.76
CA ILE A 28 0.14 -4.86 1.55
C ILE A 28 -0.06 -5.66 2.83
N VAL A 29 1.03 -6.00 3.54
CA VAL A 29 0.95 -6.72 4.82
C VAL A 29 0.20 -5.89 5.86
N PHE A 30 0.51 -4.61 5.99
CA PHE A 30 -0.19 -3.70 6.91
C PHE A 30 -1.70 -3.62 6.59
N ALA A 31 -2.04 -3.42 5.32
CA ALA A 31 -3.42 -3.35 4.86
C ALA A 31 -4.18 -4.66 5.09
N ALA A 32 -3.54 -5.81 4.82
CA ALA A 32 -4.12 -7.13 5.04
C ALA A 32 -4.41 -7.40 6.52
N GLN A 33 -3.50 -7.01 7.42
CA GLN A 33 -3.71 -7.10 8.86
C GLN A 33 -4.88 -6.22 9.32
N TYR A 34 -4.95 -4.97 8.84
CA TYR A 34 -6.01 -4.04 9.20
C TYR A 34 -7.40 -4.56 8.76
N TRP A 35 -7.53 -5.02 7.51
CA TRP A 35 -8.79 -5.54 6.99
C TRP A 35 -9.06 -7.02 7.32
N LYS A 36 -8.16 -7.68 8.06
CA LYS A 36 -8.26 -9.10 8.44
C LYS A 36 -8.46 -10.02 7.23
N LYS A 37 -7.66 -9.82 6.18
CA LYS A 37 -7.66 -10.62 4.95
C LYS A 37 -6.27 -11.21 4.69
N ASP A 38 -6.20 -12.16 3.77
CA ASP A 38 -4.92 -12.71 3.31
C ASP A 38 -4.15 -11.66 2.48
N ARG A 39 -2.82 -11.61 2.61
CA ARG A 39 -1.99 -10.68 1.81
C ARG A 39 -2.16 -10.88 0.31
N SER A 40 -2.35 -12.13 -0.13
CA SER A 40 -2.51 -12.49 -1.55
C SER A 40 -3.82 -11.97 -2.15
N ALA A 41 -4.75 -11.49 -1.30
CA ALA A 41 -5.96 -10.83 -1.75
C ALA A 41 -5.73 -9.39 -2.23
N PHE A 42 -4.52 -8.84 -2.06
CA PHE A 42 -4.22 -7.45 -2.37
C PHE A 42 -3.07 -7.32 -3.37
N ILE A 43 -3.15 -6.23 -4.13
CA ILE A 43 -2.07 -5.70 -4.97
C ILE A 43 -1.99 -4.20 -4.72
N MET A 44 -0.81 -3.61 -4.87
CA MET A 44 -0.63 -2.17 -4.73
C MET A 44 -0.67 -1.49 -6.10
N ARG A 45 -1.44 -0.40 -6.21
CA ARG A 45 -1.45 0.48 -7.37
C ARG A 45 -1.24 1.93 -6.94
N VAL A 46 -0.48 2.67 -7.75
CA VAL A 46 -0.35 4.13 -7.62
C VAL A 46 -0.83 4.72 -8.95
N GLY A 47 -1.96 5.41 -8.91
CA GLY A 47 -2.72 5.77 -10.11
C GLY A 47 -3.03 4.53 -10.95
N ASN A 48 -2.64 4.53 -12.22
CA ASN A 48 -2.88 3.39 -13.11
C ASN A 48 -1.81 2.29 -13.05
N ARG A 49 -0.68 2.53 -12.37
CA ARG A 49 0.48 1.63 -12.36
C ARG A 49 0.38 0.58 -11.27
N LEU A 50 0.62 -0.69 -11.63
CA LEU A 50 0.84 -1.78 -10.68
C LEU A 50 2.24 -1.66 -10.09
N ILE A 51 2.34 -1.71 -8.76
CA ILE A 51 3.62 -1.60 -8.04
C ILE A 51 4.07 -3.00 -7.64
N PRO A 52 5.26 -3.45 -8.08
CA PRO A 52 5.83 -4.71 -7.62
C PRO A 52 6.06 -4.67 -6.10
N GLU A 53 5.81 -5.77 -5.40
CA GLU A 53 5.94 -5.82 -3.94
C GLU A 53 7.36 -5.49 -3.44
N SER A 54 8.39 -5.76 -4.25
CA SER A 54 9.79 -5.45 -3.94
C SER A 54 10.17 -3.98 -4.13
N ALA A 55 9.32 -3.18 -4.78
CA ALA A 55 9.61 -1.77 -5.01
C ALA A 55 9.37 -0.97 -3.73
N THR A 56 10.26 -0.04 -3.44
CA THR A 56 10.12 0.91 -2.34
C THR A 56 9.05 1.95 -2.63
N LEU A 57 8.49 2.58 -1.59
CA LEU A 57 7.52 3.68 -1.73
C LEU A 57 8.09 4.85 -2.56
N SER A 58 9.37 5.15 -2.39
CA SER A 58 10.08 6.15 -3.18
C SER A 58 10.11 5.81 -4.68
N GLU A 59 10.46 4.56 -5.04
CA GLU A 59 10.44 4.08 -6.44
C GLU A 59 9.02 3.96 -7.01
N ALA A 60 8.05 3.73 -6.12
CA ALA A 60 6.63 3.73 -6.44
C ALA A 60 6.10 5.16 -6.72
N GLY A 61 6.89 6.20 -6.43
CA GLY A 61 6.50 7.60 -6.60
C GLY A 61 5.42 8.03 -5.60
N VAL A 62 5.36 7.36 -4.45
CA VAL A 62 4.45 7.74 -3.36
C VAL A 62 5.06 8.93 -2.65
N THR A 63 4.26 9.98 -2.48
CA THR A 63 4.63 11.23 -1.80
C THR A 63 3.63 11.51 -0.67
N ASP A 64 3.98 12.40 0.26
CA ASP A 64 3.06 12.92 1.30
C ASP A 64 1.80 13.57 0.69
#